data_AF-A0A7C4LCW8-F1
#
_entry.id   AF-A0A7C4LCW8-F1
#
_cell.length_a   1.000
_cell.length_b   1.000
_cell.length_c   1.000
_cell.angle_alpha   90.00
_cell.angle_beta   90.00
_cell.angle_gamma   90.00
#
_symmetry.space_group_name_H-M   'P 1'
#
loop_
_entity.id
_entity.type
_entity.pdbx_description
1 polymer ?
#
loop_
_entity_poly.entity_id
_entity_poly.type
_entity_poly.pdbx_seq_one_letter_code
_entity_poly.pdbx_strand_id
1 'polypeptide(L)'
;MKRYLPLVVLGCVSLAVSACALGLVWVLSVDARTMGEKLQSSLSLGVPSALALIALLWFGAGLDHVLARLKKTSTRLGVSLLTYLVVPAALCLGLPALAAALIYASFNAPRGWQQLPAPPAPAVEVAGAGELHVIIRADSGSYFYYGIGSPSRGWEATARPEQRMTGRGTEITTPPAFKPPEGVVSLVGLSYTDLGEEGQVHYAALEDGSVWYLQTDANKYEAGFASGLFLTLAAIPAIAGLLVIYLGAGVSALTRRLAQG
;
A
#
# COMPACT_ATOMS: atom_id res chain seq x y z
N MET A 1 -47.86 -7.55 0.80
CA MET A 1 -46.66 -6.78 1.20
C MET A 1 -45.70 -7.53 2.14
N LYS A 2 -46.17 -8.27 3.17
CA LYS A 2 -45.29 -8.96 4.15
C LYS A 2 -44.15 -9.81 3.55
N ARG A 3 -44.36 -10.46 2.39
CA ARG A 3 -43.36 -11.30 1.70
C ARG A 3 -42.16 -10.52 1.12
N TYR A 4 -42.31 -9.24 0.83
CA TYR A 4 -41.25 -8.40 0.24
C TYR A 4 -40.57 -7.48 1.26
N LEU A 5 -41.07 -7.43 2.49
CA LEU A 5 -40.52 -6.59 3.56
C LEU A 5 -39.01 -6.80 3.78
N PRO A 6 -38.46 -8.04 3.80
CA PRO A 6 -37.02 -8.25 3.98
C PRO A 6 -36.19 -7.63 2.85
N LEU A 7 -36.65 -7.73 1.60
CA LEU A 7 -35.97 -7.16 0.44
C LEU A 7 -35.99 -5.64 0.44
N VAL A 8 -37.13 -5.03 0.81
CA VAL A 8 -37.26 -3.58 0.92
C VAL A 8 -36.33 -3.04 2.01
N VAL A 9 -36.31 -3.67 3.19
CA VAL A 9 -35.42 -3.25 4.29
C VAL A 9 -33.95 -3.42 3.90
N LEU A 10 -33.58 -4.53 3.27
CA LEU A 10 -32.21 -4.76 2.79
C LEU A 10 -31.79 -3.73 1.73
N GLY A 11 -32.72 -3.34 0.84
CA GLY A 11 -32.52 -2.25 -0.12
C GLY A 11 -32.28 -0.90 0.56
N CYS A 12 -33.09 -0.55 1.57
CA CYS A 12 -32.89 0.68 2.34
C CYS A 12 -31.54 0.70 3.08
N VAL A 13 -31.14 -0.43 3.70
CA VAL A 13 -29.84 -0.55 4.37
C VAL A 13 -28.69 -0.45 3.35
N SER A 14 -28.85 -1.02 2.15
CA SER A 14 -27.86 -0.91 1.07
C SER A 14 -27.64 0.55 0.65
N LEU A 15 -28.71 1.34 0.53
CA LEU A 15 -28.63 2.77 0.23
C LEU A 15 -27.93 3.54 1.34
N ALA A 16 -28.26 3.25 2.61
CA ALA A 16 -27.62 3.89 3.76
C ALA A 16 -26.12 3.58 3.82
N VAL A 17 -25.72 2.31 3.64
CA VAL A 17 -24.32 1.88 3.60
C VAL A 17 -23.57 2.57 2.45
N SER A 18 -24.20 2.71 1.29
CA SER A 18 -23.60 3.42 0.15
C SER A 18 -23.39 4.90 0.43
N ALA A 19 -24.38 5.57 1.01
CA ALA A 19 -24.28 6.97 1.40
C ALA A 19 -23.16 7.19 2.43
N CYS A 20 -23.04 6.30 3.42
CA CYS A 20 -21.96 6.32 4.40
C CYS A 20 -20.59 6.11 3.75
N ALA A 21 -20.44 5.15 2.84
CA ALA A 21 -19.17 4.89 2.14
C ALA A 21 -18.72 6.10 1.31
N LEU A 22 -19.63 6.70 0.53
CA LEU A 22 -19.36 7.90 -0.27
C LEU A 22 -19.00 9.10 0.62
N GLY A 23 -19.75 9.31 1.71
CA GLY A 23 -19.49 10.38 2.67
C GLY A 23 -18.16 10.20 3.42
N LEU A 24 -17.79 8.97 3.76
CA LEU A 24 -16.52 8.66 4.41
C LEU A 24 -15.34 8.96 3.48
N VAL A 25 -15.38 8.51 2.23
CA VAL A 25 -14.33 8.83 1.24
C VAL A 25 -14.24 10.34 0.99
N TRP A 26 -15.38 11.04 0.96
CA TRP A 26 -15.40 12.50 0.83
C TRP A 26 -14.68 13.20 1.99
N VAL A 27 -14.90 12.75 3.23
CA VAL A 27 -14.26 13.31 4.43
C VAL A 27 -12.76 12.95 4.48
N LEU A 28 -12.41 11.70 4.12
CA LEU A 28 -11.04 11.19 4.17
C LEU A 28 -10.16 11.64 2.99
N SER A 29 -10.73 12.22 1.94
CA SER A 29 -9.98 12.83 0.83
C SER A 29 -9.39 14.18 1.25
N VAL A 30 -8.49 14.16 2.23
CA VAL A 30 -7.87 15.36 2.82
C VAL A 30 -6.95 16.07 1.81
N ASP A 31 -6.36 15.32 0.87
CA ASP A 31 -5.44 15.85 -0.15
C ASP A 31 -6.15 16.58 -1.31
N ALA A 32 -7.46 16.37 -1.48
CA ALA A 32 -8.24 17.03 -2.53
C ALA A 32 -8.60 18.46 -2.08
N ARG A 33 -8.06 19.46 -2.79
CA ARG A 33 -8.21 20.89 -2.44
C ARG A 33 -9.44 21.52 -3.06
N THR A 34 -9.96 20.94 -4.14
CA THR A 34 -11.14 21.44 -4.84
C THR A 34 -12.35 20.52 -4.65
N MET A 35 -13.55 21.09 -4.78
CA MET A 35 -14.81 20.32 -4.71
C MET A 35 -14.89 19.27 -5.84
N GLY A 36 -14.30 19.55 -7.00
CA GLY A 36 -14.23 18.62 -8.13
C GLY A 36 -13.35 17.41 -7.84
N GLU A 37 -12.17 17.60 -7.26
CA GLU A 37 -11.27 16.51 -6.87
C GLU A 37 -11.88 15.62 -5.78
N LYS A 38 -12.58 16.22 -4.81
CA LYS A 38 -13.29 15.45 -3.76
C LYS A 38 -14.41 14.61 -4.35
N LEU A 39 -15.17 15.16 -5.30
CA LEU A 39 -16.22 14.44 -5.99
C LEU A 39 -15.65 13.30 -6.83
N GLN A 40 -14.57 13.55 -7.57
CA GLN A 40 -13.91 12.54 -8.38
C GLN A 40 -13.35 11.41 -7.51
N SER A 41 -12.70 11.73 -6.39
CA SER A 41 -12.21 10.75 -5.41
C SER A 41 -13.35 9.93 -4.79
N SER A 42 -14.44 10.59 -4.37
CA SER A 42 -15.62 9.92 -3.81
C SER A 42 -16.29 9.00 -4.84
N LEU A 43 -16.34 9.39 -6.11
CA LEU A 43 -16.88 8.53 -7.17
C LEU A 43 -15.92 7.37 -7.52
N SER A 44 -14.62 7.63 -7.64
CA SER A 44 -13.64 6.62 -8.07
C SER A 44 -13.37 5.56 -7.00
N LEU A 45 -13.34 5.94 -5.73
CA LEU A 45 -13.03 5.04 -4.61
C LEU A 45 -14.27 4.67 -3.81
N GLY A 46 -15.21 5.61 -3.64
CA GLY A 46 -16.42 5.40 -2.84
C GLY A 46 -17.45 4.52 -3.52
N VAL A 47 -17.63 4.60 -4.86
CA VAL A 47 -18.57 3.71 -5.57
C VAL A 47 -18.12 2.24 -5.52
N PRO A 48 -16.86 1.87 -5.84
CA PRO A 48 -16.41 0.49 -5.69
C PRO A 48 -16.50 -0.01 -4.25
N SER A 49 -16.17 0.84 -3.27
CA SER A 49 -16.30 0.50 -1.85
C SER A 49 -17.75 0.26 -1.44
N ALA A 50 -18.68 1.12 -1.88
CA ALA A 50 -20.11 0.95 -1.63
C ALA A 50 -20.64 -0.36 -2.25
N LEU A 51 -20.26 -0.67 -3.48
CA LEU A 51 -20.64 -1.91 -4.15
C LEU A 51 -20.10 -3.15 -3.42
N ALA A 52 -18.85 -3.10 -2.96
CA ALA A 52 -18.27 -4.19 -2.17
C ALA A 52 -19.01 -4.38 -0.84
N LEU A 53 -19.33 -3.31 -0.12
CA LEU A 53 -20.10 -3.39 1.13
C LEU A 53 -21.53 -3.90 0.89
N ILE A 54 -22.19 -3.48 -0.20
CA ILE A 54 -23.49 -4.03 -0.60
C ILE A 54 -23.35 -5.53 -0.86
N ALA A 55 -22.35 -5.97 -1.62
CA ALA A 55 -22.15 -7.39 -1.89
C ALA A 55 -21.97 -8.19 -0.59
N LEU A 56 -21.21 -7.67 0.38
CA LEU A 56 -21.04 -8.30 1.70
C LEU A 56 -22.33 -8.31 2.54
N LEU A 57 -23.11 -7.23 2.52
CA LEU A 57 -24.41 -7.14 3.20
C LEU A 57 -25.38 -8.22 2.67
N TRP A 58 -25.48 -8.31 1.35
CA TRP A 58 -26.34 -9.27 0.66
C TRP A 58 -25.82 -10.71 0.82
N PHE A 59 -24.50 -10.90 0.85
CA PHE A 59 -23.90 -12.18 1.18
C PHE A 59 -24.28 -12.64 2.59
N GLY A 60 -24.20 -11.76 3.59
CA GLY A 60 -24.64 -12.05 4.96
C GLY A 60 -26.13 -12.43 5.05
N ALA A 61 -27.00 -11.69 4.35
CA ALA A 61 -28.42 -12.01 4.25
C ALA A 61 -28.68 -13.36 3.53
N GLY A 62 -27.90 -13.65 2.48
CA GLY A 62 -27.97 -14.92 1.74
C GLY A 62 -27.56 -16.12 2.59
N LEU A 63 -26.47 -16.00 3.36
CA LEU A 63 -26.01 -17.04 4.29
C LEU A 63 -27.09 -17.36 5.33
N ASP A 64 -27.73 -16.34 5.91
CA ASP A 64 -28.82 -16.49 6.87
C ASP A 64 -30.05 -17.21 6.26
N HIS A 65 -30.32 -16.99 4.97
CA HIS A 65 -31.39 -17.71 4.26
C HIS A 65 -31.04 -19.18 4.01
N VAL A 66 -29.80 -19.48 3.65
CA VAL A 66 -29.30 -20.86 3.45
C VAL A 66 -29.33 -21.62 4.78
N LEU A 67 -28.81 -21.02 5.85
CA LEU A 67 -28.78 -21.63 7.19
C LEU A 67 -30.17 -21.92 7.75
N ALA A 68 -31.16 -21.06 7.46
CA ALA A 68 -32.54 -21.26 7.88
C ALA A 68 -33.21 -22.50 7.25
N ARG A 69 -32.67 -23.05 6.15
CA ARG A 69 -33.19 -24.28 5.51
C ARG A 69 -32.74 -25.56 6.22
N LEU A 70 -31.75 -25.49 7.11
CA LEU A 70 -31.25 -26.65 7.85
C LEU A 70 -32.21 -27.03 8.98
N LYS A 71 -32.89 -28.18 8.83
CA LYS A 71 -33.88 -28.68 9.79
C LYS A 71 -33.29 -29.24 11.09
N LYS A 72 -32.07 -29.82 11.06
CA LYS A 72 -31.43 -30.44 12.23
C LYS A 72 -30.69 -29.39 13.07
N THR A 73 -31.04 -29.28 14.34
CA THR A 73 -30.52 -28.25 15.25
C THR A 73 -29.01 -28.35 15.49
N SER A 74 -28.45 -29.56 15.68
CA SER A 74 -26.99 -29.71 15.91
C SER A 74 -26.16 -29.38 14.67
N THR A 75 -26.61 -29.84 13.50
CA THR A 75 -25.98 -29.52 12.21
C THR A 75 -26.08 -28.04 11.89
N ARG A 76 -27.24 -27.43 12.17
CA ARG A 76 -27.44 -25.98 12.01
C ARG A 76 -26.50 -25.18 12.91
N LEU A 77 -26.29 -25.59 14.16
CA LEU A 77 -25.43 -24.86 15.09
C LEU A 77 -23.95 -24.90 14.66
N GLY A 78 -23.44 -26.09 14.29
CA GLY A 78 -22.07 -26.23 13.77
C GLY A 78 -21.84 -25.49 12.45
N VAL A 79 -22.76 -25.61 11.49
CA VAL A 79 -22.65 -24.91 10.20
C VAL A 79 -22.80 -23.40 10.39
N SER A 80 -23.68 -22.93 11.29
CA SER A 80 -23.82 -21.50 11.59
C SER A 80 -22.55 -20.93 12.19
N LEU A 81 -21.90 -21.67 13.11
CA LEU A 81 -20.66 -21.22 13.75
C LEU A 81 -19.51 -21.15 12.74
N LEU A 82 -19.39 -22.15 11.86
CA LEU A 82 -18.44 -22.12 10.75
C LEU A 82 -18.72 -20.95 9.79
N THR A 83 -19.98 -20.79 9.39
CA THR A 83 -20.40 -19.80 8.39
C THR A 83 -20.37 -18.37 8.89
N TYR A 84 -20.65 -18.10 10.17
CA TYR A 84 -20.63 -16.74 10.71
C TYR A 84 -19.27 -16.35 11.30
N LEU A 85 -18.46 -17.31 11.74
CA LEU A 85 -17.16 -17.00 12.33
C LEU A 85 -16.03 -17.15 11.32
N VAL A 86 -15.95 -18.28 10.63
CA VAL A 86 -14.79 -18.61 9.79
C VAL A 86 -14.85 -17.92 8.43
N VAL A 87 -16.01 -17.92 7.77
CA VAL A 87 -16.13 -17.31 6.44
C VAL A 87 -15.92 -15.79 6.48
N PRO A 88 -16.54 -15.02 7.40
CA PRO A 88 -16.28 -13.60 7.52
C PRO A 88 -14.87 -13.31 7.97
N ALA A 89 -14.29 -14.05 8.92
CA ALA A 89 -12.89 -13.88 9.30
C ALA A 89 -11.94 -14.14 8.12
N ALA A 90 -12.16 -15.19 7.34
CA ALA A 90 -11.33 -15.49 6.17
C ALA A 90 -11.45 -14.44 5.06
N LEU A 91 -12.67 -13.96 4.77
CA LEU A 91 -12.90 -12.96 3.73
C LEU A 91 -12.44 -11.56 4.16
N CYS A 92 -12.68 -11.19 5.42
CA CYS A 92 -12.41 -9.86 5.92
C CYS A 92 -10.97 -9.71 6.43
N LEU A 93 -10.38 -10.74 7.06
CA LEU A 93 -9.01 -10.68 7.58
C LEU A 93 -8.04 -11.42 6.66
N GLY A 94 -8.40 -12.62 6.22
CA GLY A 94 -7.52 -13.49 5.44
C GLY A 94 -7.17 -12.92 4.07
N LEU A 95 -8.15 -12.47 3.29
CA LEU A 95 -7.90 -11.91 1.95
C LEU A 95 -7.07 -10.61 2.00
N PRO A 96 -7.40 -9.60 2.83
CA PRO A 96 -6.56 -8.41 2.92
C PRO A 96 -5.16 -8.70 3.48
N ALA A 97 -5.03 -9.61 4.44
CA ALA A 97 -3.73 -10.01 4.95
C ALA A 97 -2.88 -10.71 3.87
N LEU A 98 -3.49 -11.58 3.07
CA LEU A 98 -2.85 -12.23 1.93
C LEU A 98 -2.44 -11.20 0.87
N ALA A 99 -3.34 -10.27 0.52
CA ALA A 99 -3.04 -9.21 -0.44
C ALA A 99 -1.87 -8.34 0.03
N ALA A 100 -1.88 -7.92 1.30
CA ALA A 100 -0.80 -7.15 1.88
C ALA A 100 0.51 -7.95 1.95
N ALA A 101 0.46 -9.24 2.28
CA ALA A 101 1.64 -10.12 2.26
C ALA A 101 2.20 -10.28 0.84
N LEU A 102 1.36 -10.40 -0.18
CA LEU A 102 1.77 -10.47 -1.58
C LEU A 102 2.37 -9.16 -2.06
N ILE A 103 1.74 -8.04 -1.71
CA ILE A 103 2.24 -6.68 -2.02
C ILE A 103 3.60 -6.47 -1.34
N TYR A 104 3.72 -6.78 -0.05
CA TYR A 104 4.97 -6.69 0.69
C TYR A 104 6.06 -7.60 0.12
N ALA A 105 5.72 -8.85 -0.21
CA ALA A 105 6.65 -9.77 -0.85
C ALA A 105 7.09 -9.30 -2.24
N SER A 106 6.21 -8.59 -2.97
CA SER A 106 6.56 -7.98 -4.25
C SER A 106 7.42 -6.72 -4.11
N PHE A 107 7.35 -6.05 -2.96
CA PHE A 107 8.18 -4.90 -2.61
C PHE A 107 9.53 -5.27 -2.00
N ASN A 108 9.92 -6.54 -1.91
CA ASN A 108 11.23 -6.93 -1.37
C ASN A 108 12.34 -6.08 -2.01
N ALA A 109 12.77 -5.05 -1.28
CA ALA A 109 13.82 -4.15 -1.70
C ALA A 109 15.05 -5.02 -2.01
N PRO A 110 15.69 -4.86 -3.17
CA PRO A 110 16.84 -5.68 -3.50
C PRO A 110 17.89 -5.52 -2.40
N ARG A 111 18.21 -6.65 -1.76
CA ARG A 111 19.19 -6.71 -0.67
C ARG A 111 20.58 -6.68 -1.29
N GLY A 112 21.19 -5.51 -1.33
CA GLY A 112 22.56 -5.34 -1.80
C GLY A 112 22.69 -4.24 -2.83
N TRP A 113 23.83 -4.24 -3.49
CA TRP A 113 24.18 -3.27 -4.51
C TRP A 113 23.30 -3.42 -5.75
N GLN A 114 22.76 -2.31 -6.22
CA GLN A 114 21.93 -2.23 -7.42
C GLN A 114 22.62 -1.36 -8.47
N GLN A 115 22.71 -1.88 -9.68
CA GLN A 115 23.24 -1.14 -10.82
C GLN A 115 22.19 -0.15 -11.31
N LEU A 116 22.56 1.12 -11.42
CA LEU A 116 21.76 2.13 -12.10
C LEU A 116 21.82 1.90 -13.62
N PRO A 117 20.85 2.42 -14.39
CA PRO A 117 20.94 2.40 -15.84
C PRO A 117 22.29 2.97 -16.32
N ALA A 118 22.83 2.44 -17.40
CA ALA A 118 24.11 2.89 -17.92
C ALA A 118 24.06 4.41 -18.18
N PRO A 119 25.05 5.18 -17.68
CA PRO A 119 25.10 6.60 -17.93
C PRO A 119 25.40 6.90 -19.42
N PRO A 120 25.06 8.10 -19.92
CA PRO A 120 25.33 8.49 -21.30
C PRO A 120 26.83 8.48 -21.67
N ALA A 121 27.70 8.64 -20.67
CA ALA A 121 29.15 8.53 -20.77
C ALA A 121 29.71 7.85 -19.51
N PRO A 122 30.84 7.12 -19.60
CA PRO A 122 31.43 6.39 -18.48
C PRO A 122 31.67 7.27 -17.25
N ALA A 123 31.15 6.85 -16.09
CA ALA A 123 31.35 7.57 -14.85
C ALA A 123 32.79 7.39 -14.34
N VAL A 124 33.48 8.48 -14.03
CA VAL A 124 34.83 8.42 -13.40
C VAL A 124 34.78 8.74 -11.92
N GLU A 125 33.70 9.38 -11.45
CA GLU A 125 33.57 9.83 -10.07
C GLU A 125 32.11 10.06 -9.69
N VAL A 126 31.78 9.79 -8.43
CA VAL A 126 30.55 10.29 -7.81
C VAL A 126 30.82 11.71 -7.30
N ALA A 127 30.42 12.70 -8.09
CA ALA A 127 30.67 14.12 -7.84
C ALA A 127 29.70 14.74 -6.83
N GLY A 128 28.49 14.19 -6.73
CA GLY A 128 27.48 14.62 -5.79
C GLY A 128 26.54 13.48 -5.41
N ALA A 129 26.01 13.50 -4.19
CA ALA A 129 25.01 12.54 -3.74
C ALA A 129 23.91 13.21 -2.91
N GLY A 130 22.73 12.60 -2.94
CA GLY A 130 21.61 12.88 -2.05
C GLY A 130 20.85 11.59 -1.75
N GLU A 131 19.78 11.70 -0.96
CA GLU A 131 19.01 10.54 -0.49
C GLU A 131 18.49 9.65 -1.63
N LEU A 132 17.93 10.27 -2.67
CA LEU A 132 17.29 9.57 -3.80
C LEU A 132 17.88 9.99 -5.14
N HIS A 133 19.10 10.51 -5.16
CA HIS A 133 19.76 10.90 -6.39
C HIS A 133 21.27 10.90 -6.30
N VAL A 134 21.90 10.81 -7.46
CA VAL A 134 23.36 10.86 -7.61
C VAL A 134 23.72 11.81 -8.75
N ILE A 135 24.85 12.47 -8.60
CA ILE A 135 25.49 13.26 -9.65
C ILE A 135 26.87 12.66 -9.91
N ILE A 136 27.11 12.24 -11.14
CA ILE A 136 28.40 11.71 -11.58
C ILE A 136 29.15 12.73 -12.42
N ARG A 137 30.48 12.62 -12.40
CA ARG A 137 31.34 13.22 -13.43
C ARG A 137 31.72 12.14 -14.42
N ALA A 138 31.51 12.40 -15.70
CA ALA A 138 31.95 11.54 -16.79
C ALA A 138 33.41 11.80 -17.16
N ASP A 139 34.02 10.87 -17.90
CA ASP A 139 35.37 10.99 -18.48
C ASP A 139 35.58 12.25 -19.33
N SER A 140 34.53 12.68 -20.05
CA SER A 140 34.48 13.93 -20.82
C SER A 140 34.51 15.20 -19.97
N GLY A 141 34.41 15.08 -18.64
CA GLY A 141 34.28 16.21 -17.71
C GLY A 141 32.85 16.74 -17.55
N SER A 142 31.88 16.18 -18.27
CA SER A 142 30.45 16.51 -18.14
C SER A 142 29.85 15.94 -16.86
N TYR A 143 28.79 16.56 -16.34
CA TYR A 143 28.08 16.10 -15.15
C TYR A 143 26.67 15.60 -15.50
N PHE A 144 26.28 14.48 -14.90
CA PHE A 144 24.96 13.88 -15.10
C PHE A 144 24.28 13.60 -13.77
N TYR A 145 23.00 13.93 -13.69
CA TYR A 145 22.10 13.69 -12.56
C TYR A 145 21.22 12.47 -12.84
N TYR A 146 20.99 11.65 -11.82
CA TYR A 146 20.01 10.57 -11.88
C TYR A 146 19.19 10.51 -10.60
N GLY A 147 17.86 10.55 -10.73
CA GLY A 147 16.92 10.41 -9.62
C GLY A 147 16.44 8.96 -9.47
N ILE A 148 16.83 8.30 -8.39
CA ILE A 148 16.41 6.91 -8.06
C ILE A 148 14.90 6.84 -7.80
N GLY A 149 14.32 7.86 -7.16
CA GLY A 149 12.87 7.94 -6.90
C GLY A 149 12.02 8.21 -8.14
N SER A 150 12.61 8.43 -9.31
CA SER A 150 11.89 8.68 -10.57
C SER A 150 12.65 8.10 -11.76
N PRO A 151 12.79 6.75 -11.83
CA PRO A 151 13.64 6.08 -12.81
C PRO A 151 13.20 6.30 -14.27
N SER A 152 11.98 6.77 -14.49
CA SER A 152 11.45 7.11 -15.82
C SER A 152 12.12 8.32 -16.48
N ARG A 153 12.83 9.17 -15.72
CA ARG A 153 13.48 10.38 -16.25
C ARG A 153 14.90 10.17 -16.79
N GLY A 154 15.49 8.99 -16.57
CA GLY A 154 16.84 8.69 -17.07
C GLY A 154 17.92 9.62 -16.52
N TRP A 155 19.10 9.61 -17.15
CA TRP A 155 20.21 10.51 -16.81
C TRP A 155 20.00 11.88 -17.47
N GLU A 156 20.06 12.95 -16.68
CA GLU A 156 19.91 14.33 -17.15
C GLU A 156 21.24 15.07 -17.05
N ALA A 157 21.59 15.86 -18.07
CA ALA A 157 22.76 16.72 -18.02
C ALA A 157 22.58 17.80 -16.93
N THR A 158 23.60 18.00 -16.10
CA THR A 158 23.55 18.97 -15.00
C THR A 158 24.84 19.77 -14.88
N ALA A 159 24.84 20.81 -14.05
CA ALA A 159 26.03 21.56 -13.73
C ALA A 159 26.87 20.85 -12.65
N ARG A 160 28.14 21.23 -12.53
CA ARG A 160 28.99 20.77 -11.43
C ARG A 160 28.31 21.10 -10.09
N PRO A 161 28.18 20.14 -9.17
CA PRO A 161 27.60 20.41 -7.87
C PRO A 161 28.55 21.32 -7.06
N GLU A 162 27.99 22.35 -6.42
CA GLU A 162 28.74 23.26 -5.53
C GLU A 162 29.25 22.54 -4.28
N GLN A 163 28.49 21.53 -3.83
CA GLN A 163 28.79 20.70 -2.67
C GLN A 163 28.65 19.23 -3.04
N ARG A 164 29.53 18.40 -2.49
CA ARG A 164 29.50 16.94 -2.71
C ARG A 164 28.23 16.28 -2.16
N MET A 165 27.63 16.86 -1.12
CA MET A 165 26.35 16.44 -0.58
C MET A 165 25.29 17.46 -0.85
N THR A 166 24.10 16.99 -1.21
CA THR A 166 22.96 17.83 -1.56
C THR A 166 21.71 17.36 -0.82
N GLY A 167 20.83 18.28 -0.48
CA GLY A 167 19.60 17.99 0.25
C GLY A 167 19.82 17.84 1.76
N ARG A 168 19.22 16.81 2.37
CA ARG A 168 19.16 16.61 3.83
C ARG A 168 20.23 15.68 4.41
N GLY A 169 21.06 15.08 3.56
CA GLY A 169 22.03 14.08 4.01
C GLY A 169 23.42 14.65 4.28
N THR A 170 24.16 13.97 5.13
CA THR A 170 25.53 14.25 5.52
C THR A 170 26.47 13.16 5.03
N GLU A 171 27.69 13.52 4.63
CA GLU A 171 28.68 12.54 4.21
C GLU A 171 29.12 11.68 5.39
N ILE A 172 29.16 10.37 5.16
CA ILE A 172 29.62 9.39 6.14
C ILE A 172 30.80 8.60 5.60
N THR A 173 31.69 8.22 6.51
CA THR A 173 32.83 7.33 6.25
C THR A 173 32.56 5.90 6.68
N THR A 174 31.39 5.64 7.28
CA THR A 174 30.96 4.30 7.69
C THR A 174 30.93 3.38 6.46
N PRO A 175 31.60 2.22 6.52
CA PRO A 175 31.61 1.30 5.40
C PRO A 175 30.21 0.74 5.10
N PRO A 176 29.90 0.44 3.83
CA PRO A 176 28.62 -0.15 3.45
C PRO A 176 28.43 -1.52 4.09
N ALA A 177 27.18 -1.87 4.42
CA ALA A 177 26.85 -3.16 5.03
C ALA A 177 27.18 -4.37 4.13
N PHE A 178 27.20 -4.17 2.82
CA PHE A 178 27.60 -5.17 1.84
C PHE A 178 28.86 -4.71 1.11
N LYS A 179 29.80 -5.64 0.88
CA LYS A 179 31.01 -5.36 0.09
C LYS A 179 30.59 -4.79 -1.28
N PRO A 180 31.16 -3.65 -1.72
CA PRO A 180 30.87 -3.11 -3.02
C PRO A 180 31.33 -4.05 -4.14
N PRO A 181 30.79 -3.89 -5.36
CA PRO A 181 31.31 -4.56 -6.56
C PRO A 181 32.82 -4.32 -6.71
N GLU A 182 33.52 -5.20 -7.45
CA GLU A 182 34.95 -5.02 -7.70
C GLU A 182 35.22 -3.82 -8.63
N GLY A 183 36.41 -3.23 -8.54
CA GLY A 183 36.80 -2.09 -9.37
C GLY A 183 36.16 -0.76 -8.99
N VAL A 184 35.92 -0.49 -7.70
CA VAL A 184 35.40 0.83 -7.27
C VAL A 184 36.46 1.92 -7.44
N VAL A 185 36.16 2.92 -8.26
CA VAL A 185 37.01 4.12 -8.42
C VAL A 185 36.59 5.26 -7.51
N SER A 186 35.31 5.33 -7.15
CA SER A 186 34.76 6.35 -6.26
C SER A 186 33.63 5.77 -5.44
N LEU A 187 33.72 5.91 -4.12
CA LEU A 187 32.68 5.53 -3.16
C LEU A 187 32.27 6.74 -2.33
N VAL A 188 30.97 6.99 -2.25
CA VAL A 188 30.39 8.09 -1.50
C VAL A 188 29.27 7.56 -0.62
N GLY A 189 29.38 7.74 0.70
CA GLY A 189 28.35 7.38 1.67
C GLY A 189 27.60 8.60 2.17
N LEU A 190 26.29 8.47 2.36
CA LEU A 190 25.41 9.50 2.88
C LEU A 190 24.56 8.91 4.02
N SER A 191 24.51 9.59 5.16
CA SER A 191 23.48 9.40 6.19
C SER A 191 22.44 10.49 6.05
N TYR A 192 21.17 10.17 6.25
CA TYR A 192 20.07 11.11 6.24
C TYR A 192 19.07 10.75 7.32
N THR A 193 18.33 11.74 7.82
CA THR A 193 17.22 11.50 8.73
C THR A 193 15.92 11.68 7.97
N ASP A 194 15.12 10.62 7.89
CA ASP A 194 13.76 10.70 7.38
C ASP A 194 12.76 10.26 8.45
N LEU A 195 11.77 11.12 8.71
CA LEU A 195 10.72 10.92 9.73
C LEU A 195 11.22 10.51 11.14
N GLY A 196 12.47 10.85 11.50
CA GLY A 196 13.06 10.55 12.80
C GLY A 196 13.88 9.26 12.87
N GLU A 197 13.98 8.51 11.77
CA GLU A 197 14.87 7.36 11.63
C GLU A 197 16.11 7.74 10.79
N GLU A 198 17.27 7.20 11.16
CA GLU A 198 18.50 7.37 10.40
C GLU A 198 18.58 6.33 9.28
N GLY A 199 18.75 6.80 8.05
CA GLY A 199 18.95 5.99 6.85
C GLY A 199 20.35 6.20 6.26
N GLN A 200 20.91 5.15 5.66
CA GLN A 200 22.20 5.22 4.96
C GLN A 200 22.11 4.75 3.50
N VAL A 201 22.70 5.53 2.61
CA VAL A 201 22.88 5.19 1.19
C VAL A 201 24.34 5.34 0.80
N HIS A 202 24.86 4.39 0.03
CA HIS A 202 26.19 4.43 -0.56
C HIS A 202 26.07 4.39 -2.08
N TYR A 203 26.89 5.19 -2.75
CA TYR A 203 27.01 5.23 -4.21
C TYR A 203 28.44 4.87 -4.61
N ALA A 204 28.56 4.00 -5.61
CA ALA A 204 29.84 3.57 -6.16
C ALA A 204 29.88 3.84 -7.67
N ALA A 205 30.94 4.48 -8.15
CA ALA A 205 31.32 4.43 -9.56
C ALA A 205 32.46 3.41 -9.71
N LEU A 206 32.37 2.58 -10.75
CA LEU A 206 33.35 1.52 -11.03
C LEU A 206 34.27 1.87 -12.20
N GLU A 207 35.36 1.12 -12.36
CA GLU A 207 36.36 1.26 -13.43
C GLU A 207 35.76 1.10 -14.84
N ASP A 208 34.69 0.32 -14.97
CA ASP A 208 33.96 0.13 -16.23
C ASP A 208 33.00 1.29 -16.55
N GLY A 209 32.94 2.32 -15.70
CA GLY A 209 32.07 3.47 -15.84
C GLY A 209 30.63 3.26 -15.37
N SER A 210 30.31 2.10 -14.80
CA SER A 210 28.99 1.82 -14.24
C SER A 210 28.80 2.47 -12.87
N VAL A 211 27.54 2.74 -12.52
CA VAL A 211 27.16 3.37 -11.26
C VAL A 211 26.25 2.43 -10.50
N TRP A 212 26.57 2.21 -9.23
CA TRP A 212 25.84 1.35 -8.33
C TRP A 212 25.44 2.12 -7.09
N TYR A 213 24.34 1.70 -6.48
CA TYR A 213 23.93 2.22 -5.18
C TYR A 213 23.53 1.10 -4.23
N LEU A 214 23.68 1.36 -2.94
CA LEU A 214 23.25 0.50 -1.86
C LEU A 214 22.48 1.35 -0.86
N GLN A 215 21.23 0.99 -0.59
CA GLN A 215 20.44 1.60 0.47
C GLN A 215 20.27 0.58 1.60
N THR A 216 20.78 0.92 2.78
CA THR A 216 20.88 -0.04 3.90
C THR A 216 19.58 -0.11 4.72
N ASP A 217 18.76 0.95 4.69
CA ASP A 217 17.55 1.09 5.52
C ASP A 217 16.21 1.03 4.74
N ALA A 218 16.21 0.59 3.47
CA ALA A 218 14.97 0.43 2.68
C ALA A 218 13.90 -0.40 3.44
N ASN A 219 14.34 -1.40 4.21
CA ASN A 219 13.46 -2.31 4.96
C ASN A 219 12.73 -1.68 6.16
N LYS A 220 13.26 -0.63 6.81
CA LYS A 220 12.62 -0.04 8.01
C LYS A 220 11.43 0.84 7.63
N TYR A 221 11.60 1.63 6.57
CA TYR A 221 10.54 2.43 5.97
C TYR A 221 9.43 1.53 5.40
N GLU A 222 9.80 0.48 4.66
CA GLU A 222 8.84 -0.47 4.11
C GLU A 222 8.09 -1.24 5.19
N ALA A 223 8.72 -1.64 6.30
CA ALA A 223 8.03 -2.33 7.39
C ALA A 223 7.05 -1.40 8.16
N GLY A 224 7.43 -0.15 8.41
CA GLY A 224 6.57 0.86 9.04
C GLY A 224 5.40 1.30 8.15
N PHE A 225 5.69 1.59 6.87
CA PHE A 225 4.65 1.86 5.87
C PHE A 225 3.77 0.64 5.64
N ALA A 226 4.33 -0.57 5.49
CA ALA A 226 3.54 -1.78 5.28
C ALA A 226 2.70 -2.14 6.50
N SER A 227 3.18 -1.94 7.73
CA SER A 227 2.36 -2.16 8.93
C SER A 227 1.25 -1.12 9.06
N GLY A 228 1.51 0.15 8.75
CA GLY A 228 0.50 1.22 8.69
C GLY A 228 -0.53 1.00 7.58
N LEU A 229 -0.06 0.61 6.39
CA LEU A 229 -0.86 0.24 5.22
C LEU A 229 -1.67 -1.03 5.49
N PHE A 230 -1.10 -2.03 6.18
CA PHE A 230 -1.81 -3.24 6.60
C PHE A 230 -2.91 -2.89 7.59
N LEU A 231 -2.65 -2.04 8.59
CA LEU A 231 -3.67 -1.60 9.54
C LEU A 231 -4.81 -0.84 8.85
N THR A 232 -4.50 0.03 7.89
CA THR A 232 -5.52 0.82 7.18
C THR A 232 -6.24 0.04 6.08
N LEU A 233 -5.54 -0.78 5.29
CA LEU A 233 -6.13 -1.56 4.20
C LEU A 233 -6.72 -2.90 4.65
N ALA A 234 -6.19 -3.53 5.70
CA ALA A 234 -6.70 -4.80 6.20
C ALA A 234 -7.68 -4.58 7.35
N ALA A 235 -7.30 -3.89 8.42
CA ALA A 235 -8.12 -3.88 9.63
C ALA A 235 -9.43 -3.10 9.48
N ILE A 236 -9.40 -1.91 8.86
CA ILE A 236 -10.62 -1.08 8.70
C ILE A 236 -11.63 -1.76 7.76
N PRO A 237 -11.26 -2.21 6.55
CA PRO A 237 -12.19 -2.95 5.69
C PRO A 237 -12.60 -4.29 6.29
N ALA A 238 -11.73 -4.95 7.07
CA ALA A 238 -12.08 -6.19 7.74
C ALA A 238 -13.20 -5.98 8.76
N ILE A 239 -13.04 -5.01 9.64
CA ILE A 239 -14.00 -4.69 10.70
C ILE A 239 -15.31 -4.19 10.07
N ALA A 240 -15.23 -3.29 9.09
CA ALA A 240 -16.40 -2.81 8.38
C ALA A 240 -17.13 -3.94 7.64
N GLY A 241 -16.40 -4.81 6.94
CA GLY A 241 -16.95 -5.96 6.25
C GLY A 241 -17.63 -6.96 7.19
N LEU A 242 -16.98 -7.30 8.31
CA LEU A 242 -17.57 -8.14 9.36
C LEU A 242 -18.86 -7.54 9.90
N LEU A 243 -18.84 -6.25 10.28
CA LEU A 243 -20.02 -5.55 10.79
C LEU A 243 -21.17 -5.56 9.77
N VAL A 244 -20.87 -5.35 8.48
CA VAL A 244 -21.87 -5.33 7.42
C VAL A 244 -22.44 -6.72 7.13
N ILE A 245 -21.63 -7.78 7.16
CA ILE A 245 -22.12 -9.17 7.06
C ILE A 245 -23.06 -9.49 8.22
N TYR A 246 -22.68 -9.15 9.45
CA TYR A 246 -23.51 -9.38 10.64
C TYR A 246 -24.79 -8.53 10.62
N LEU A 247 -24.71 -7.28 10.13
CA LEU A 247 -25.88 -6.43 9.95
C LEU A 247 -26.86 -7.04 8.95
N GLY A 248 -26.38 -7.54 7.81
CA GLY A 248 -27.20 -8.22 6.81
C GLY A 248 -27.90 -9.47 7.36
N ALA A 249 -27.16 -10.29 8.10
CA ALA A 249 -27.72 -11.47 8.77
C ALA A 249 -28.77 -11.08 9.85
N GLY A 250 -28.49 -10.06 10.66
CA GLY A 250 -29.39 -9.57 11.70
C GLY A 250 -30.69 -8.97 11.14
N VAL A 251 -30.59 -8.15 10.10
CA VAL A 251 -31.75 -7.56 9.41
C VAL A 251 -32.63 -8.64 8.78
N SER A 252 -32.03 -9.63 8.13
CA SER A 252 -32.74 -10.78 7.55
C SER A 252 -33.48 -11.59 8.62
N ALA A 253 -32.80 -11.90 9.74
CA ALA A 253 -33.42 -12.62 10.85
C ALA A 253 -34.58 -11.84 11.50
N LEU A 254 -34.40 -10.54 11.75
CA LEU A 254 -35.41 -9.67 12.35
C LEU A 254 -36.66 -9.55 11.47
N THR A 255 -36.47 -9.30 10.17
CA THR A 255 -37.59 -9.14 9.22
C THR A 255 -38.39 -10.43 9.05
N ARG A 256 -37.75 -11.61 9.10
CA ARG A 256 -38.46 -12.90 9.12
C ARG A 256 -39.32 -13.07 10.37
N ARG A 257 -38.82 -12.68 11.55
CA ARG A 257 -39.62 -12.71 12.80
C ARG A 257 -40.82 -11.78 12.72
N LEU A 258 -40.63 -10.55 12.26
CA LEU A 258 -41.71 -9.57 12.09
C LEU A 258 -42.76 -9.98 11.06
N ALA A 259 -42.38 -10.76 10.04
CA ALA A 259 -43.33 -11.28 9.06
C ALA A 259 -44.18 -12.45 9.58
N GLN A 260 -43.73 -13.13 10.64
CA GLN A 260 -44.44 -14.25 11.29
C GLN A 260 -45.36 -13.79 12.43
N GLY A 261 -45.15 -12.59 12.98
CA GLY A 261 -46.11 -11.88 13.84
C GLY A 261 -47.22 -11.21 13.04
#